data_AF-A0A9D0VZB4-F1
#
_entry.id   AF-A0A9D0VZB4-F1
#
_cell.length_a   1.000
_cell.length_b   1.000
_cell.length_c   1.000
_cell.angle_alpha   90.00
_cell.angle_beta   90.00
_cell.angle_gamma   90.00
#
_symmetry.space_group_name_H-M   'P 1'
#
loop_
_entity.id
_entity.type
_entity.pdbx_description
1 polymer ?
#
loop_
_entity_poly.entity_id
_entity_poly.type
_entity_poly.pdbx_seq_one_letter_code
_entity_poly.pdbx_strand_id
1 'polypeptide(L)'
;MGLNLIQDGRRLRLLETYAGRYGYKPDQPVRIHTLGRFGIRVNGQALDATRSRQHKPLELLQALIAFGGRGVGVEPLAHALWPDAEGDAAVNNFDVNLHRLRRLIGVAGVITTDGGRVSLDSTLAWVDVWAFERLLNETDRLLLLSRGRAVSKRVEHLFDQALTFYQDGFLAREPVRPWNLSLRERLRSKLLRHIADIGQVAEDNGHWRSAIRFYRKG
;
A
#
# COMPACT_ATOMS: atom_id res chain seq x y z
N MET A 1 6.39 -20.56 -18.40
CA MET A 1 6.56 -19.10 -18.49
C MET A 1 5.26 -18.34 -18.82
N GLY A 2 4.05 -18.90 -18.60
CA GLY A 2 2.78 -18.30 -19.04
C GLY A 2 1.69 -18.09 -17.97
N LEU A 3 1.97 -18.38 -16.69
CA LEU A 3 0.95 -18.32 -15.62
C LEU A 3 0.85 -16.95 -14.92
N ASN A 4 1.86 -16.07 -15.04
CA ASN A 4 1.90 -14.77 -14.35
C ASN A 4 1.06 -13.66 -15.02
N LEU A 5 0.89 -13.68 -16.34
CA LEU A 5 0.13 -12.66 -17.08
C LEU A 5 -1.39 -12.82 -16.90
N ILE A 6 -1.86 -14.05 -16.67
CA ILE A 6 -3.29 -14.38 -16.58
C ILE A 6 -3.87 -13.99 -15.21
N GLN A 7 -3.08 -14.12 -14.12
CA GLN A 7 -3.51 -13.65 -12.79
C GLN A 7 -3.56 -12.11 -12.70
N ASP A 8 -2.62 -11.43 -13.37
CA ASP A 8 -2.53 -9.96 -13.35
C ASP A 8 -3.66 -9.29 -14.16
N GLY A 9 -4.09 -9.90 -15.28
CA GLY A 9 -5.21 -9.41 -16.10
C GLY A 9 -6.61 -9.63 -15.52
N ARG A 10 -6.80 -10.60 -14.61
CA ARG A 10 -8.05 -10.74 -13.81
C ARG A 10 -8.09 -9.72 -12.67
N ARG A 11 -6.93 -9.44 -12.07
CA ARG A 11 -6.75 -8.45 -11.00
C ARG A 11 -7.04 -7.04 -11.49
N LEU A 12 -6.49 -6.62 -12.63
CA LEU A 12 -6.77 -5.29 -13.21
C LEU A 12 -8.26 -5.10 -13.50
N ARG A 13 -8.94 -6.12 -14.04
CA ARG A 13 -10.40 -6.07 -14.29
C ARG A 13 -11.23 -5.94 -13.01
N LEU A 14 -10.84 -6.64 -11.93
CA LEU A 14 -11.50 -6.49 -10.63
C LEU A 14 -11.28 -5.09 -10.05
N LEU A 15 -10.06 -4.55 -10.14
CA LEU A 15 -9.77 -3.20 -9.65
C LEU A 15 -10.42 -2.09 -10.48
N GLU A 16 -10.53 -2.26 -11.81
CA GLU A 16 -11.30 -1.41 -12.71
C GLU A 16 -12.79 -1.42 -12.39
N THR A 17 -13.34 -2.58 -11.99
CA THR A 17 -14.73 -2.70 -11.52
C THR A 17 -14.99 -1.89 -10.24
N TYR A 18 -13.94 -1.56 -9.48
CA TYR A 18 -14.01 -0.82 -8.22
C TYR A 18 -13.42 0.60 -8.32
N ALA A 19 -13.17 1.06 -9.54
CA ALA A 19 -12.68 2.40 -9.86
C ALA A 19 -13.69 3.50 -9.48
N GLY A 20 -13.19 4.65 -9.01
CA GLY A 20 -13.95 5.89 -8.95
C GLY A 20 -14.35 6.40 -7.55
N ARG A 21 -14.50 5.55 -6.53
CA ARG A 21 -14.86 6.01 -5.15
C ARG A 21 -13.87 5.68 -4.04
N TYR A 22 -12.99 4.70 -4.22
CA TYR A 22 -12.07 4.23 -3.16
C TYR A 22 -10.58 4.40 -3.51
N GLY A 23 -10.32 5.24 -4.52
CA GLY A 23 -8.99 5.73 -4.87
C GLY A 23 -8.25 4.90 -5.92
N TYR A 24 -8.86 3.90 -6.55
CA TYR A 24 -8.37 3.39 -7.83
C TYR A 24 -8.81 4.36 -8.93
N LYS A 25 -7.82 4.99 -9.56
CA LYS A 25 -7.99 5.91 -10.68
C LYS A 25 -7.26 5.31 -11.88
N PRO A 26 -7.99 4.82 -12.91
CA PRO A 26 -7.40 4.07 -14.01
C PRO A 26 -6.34 4.88 -14.79
N ASP A 27 -6.50 6.21 -14.79
CA ASP A 27 -5.71 7.23 -15.46
C ASP A 27 -4.36 7.55 -14.77
N GLN A 28 -4.11 7.05 -13.56
CA GLN A 28 -2.84 7.35 -12.88
C GLN A 28 -1.67 6.67 -13.59
N PRO A 29 -0.64 7.45 -13.99
CA PRO A 29 0.49 6.92 -14.73
C PRO A 29 1.34 5.97 -13.91
N VAL A 30 1.39 6.11 -12.58
CA VAL A 30 2.24 5.28 -11.70
C VAL A 30 1.40 4.41 -10.78
N ARG A 31 1.72 3.12 -10.72
CA ARG A 31 1.05 2.14 -9.85
C ARG A 31 2.08 1.33 -9.09
N ILE A 32 1.94 1.29 -7.78
CA ILE A 32 2.89 0.65 -6.87
C ILE A 32 2.16 -0.40 -6.06
N HIS A 33 2.69 -1.62 -6.10
CA HIS A 33 2.23 -2.75 -5.32
C HIS A 33 3.22 -3.00 -4.20
N THR A 34 2.72 -3.11 -2.98
CA THR A 34 3.49 -3.26 -1.75
C THR A 34 2.88 -4.30 -0.82
N LEU A 35 1.65 -4.76 -1.03
CA LEU A 35 1.05 -5.85 -0.26
C LEU A 35 1.35 -7.19 -0.97
N GLY A 36 2.35 -7.90 -0.46
CA GLY A 36 2.95 -9.06 -1.10
C GLY A 36 4.19 -8.73 -1.94
N ARG A 37 4.20 -9.12 -3.22
CA ARG A 37 5.36 -8.87 -4.09
C ARG A 37 5.43 -7.39 -4.46
N PHE A 38 6.56 -6.75 -4.16
CA PHE A 38 6.82 -5.39 -4.59
C PHE A 38 6.85 -5.28 -6.12
N GLY A 39 6.23 -4.25 -6.67
CA GLY A 39 6.24 -4.00 -8.11
C GLY A 39 5.73 -2.62 -8.47
N ILE A 40 6.30 -2.05 -9.54
CA ILE A 40 5.92 -0.74 -10.06
C ILE A 40 5.48 -0.91 -11.51
N ARG A 41 4.40 -0.23 -11.90
CA ARG A 41 4.03 -0.03 -13.30
C ARG A 41 3.97 1.45 -13.61
N VAL A 42 4.54 1.83 -14.75
CA VAL A 42 4.51 3.20 -15.29
C VAL A 42 3.83 3.14 -16.64
N ASN A 43 2.77 3.93 -16.84
CA ASN A 43 1.94 3.95 -18.05
C ASN A 43 1.51 2.54 -18.49
N GLY A 44 1.11 1.72 -17.51
CA GLY A 44 0.70 0.34 -17.74
C GLY A 44 1.84 -0.65 -17.99
N GLN A 45 3.09 -0.22 -18.15
CA GLN A 45 4.25 -1.10 -18.35
C GLN A 45 4.92 -1.44 -17.02
N ALA A 46 5.25 -2.71 -16.80
CA ALA A 46 6.00 -3.12 -15.62
C ALA A 46 7.41 -2.52 -15.66
N LEU A 47 7.79 -1.85 -14.59
CA LEU A 47 9.15 -1.36 -14.42
C LEU A 47 10.04 -2.58 -14.13
N ASP A 48 11.01 -2.83 -15.00
CA ASP A 48 11.87 -4.02 -14.93
C ASP A 48 12.89 -3.90 -13.78
N ALA A 49 12.39 -3.99 -12.55
CA ALA A 49 13.16 -3.86 -11.32
C ALA A 49 14.22 -4.97 -11.18
N THR A 50 14.08 -6.08 -11.92
CA THR A 50 15.00 -7.21 -11.97
C THR A 50 16.30 -6.95 -12.74
N ARG A 51 16.33 -5.99 -13.68
CA ARG A 51 17.55 -5.62 -14.41
C ARG A 51 18.35 -4.51 -13.75
N SER A 52 17.75 -3.80 -12.81
CA SER A 52 18.36 -2.61 -12.22
C SER A 52 19.19 -3.00 -11.00
N ARG A 53 20.53 -2.88 -11.09
CA ARG A 53 21.48 -2.85 -9.96
C ARG A 53 21.21 -1.70 -8.96
N GLN A 54 20.05 -1.04 -9.02
CA GLN A 54 19.67 0.13 -8.23
C GLN A 54 18.72 -0.26 -7.08
N HIS A 55 19.23 -1.01 -6.10
CA HIS A 55 18.44 -1.39 -4.92
C HIS A 55 18.01 -0.17 -4.09
N LYS A 56 18.90 0.81 -3.91
CA LYS A 56 18.66 1.94 -3.00
C LYS A 56 17.58 2.94 -3.44
N PRO A 57 17.43 3.33 -4.72
CA PRO A 57 16.31 4.16 -5.15
C PRO A 57 14.94 3.49 -4.92
N LEU A 58 14.84 2.18 -5.11
CA LEU A 58 13.61 1.45 -4.86
C LEU A 58 13.34 1.27 -3.35
N GLU A 59 14.37 0.99 -2.55
CA GLU A 59 14.27 1.02 -1.07
C GLU A 59 13.82 2.40 -0.57
N LEU A 60 14.28 3.48 -1.19
CA LEU A 60 13.84 4.84 -0.86
C LEU A 60 12.35 5.02 -1.09
N LEU A 61 11.81 4.53 -2.22
CA LEU A 61 10.37 4.58 -2.48
C LEU A 61 9.58 3.72 -1.47
N GLN A 62 10.08 2.52 -1.17
CA GLN A 62 9.49 1.63 -0.18
C GLN A 62 9.45 2.27 1.21
N ALA A 63 10.56 2.88 1.64
CA ALA A 63 10.64 3.61 2.89
C ALA A 63 9.69 4.81 2.88
N LEU A 64 9.70 5.64 1.83
CA LEU A 64 8.76 6.75 1.68
C LEU A 64 7.30 6.31 1.89
N ILE A 65 6.89 5.19 1.29
CA ILE A 65 5.56 4.60 1.49
C ILE A 65 5.37 4.10 2.93
N ALA A 66 6.38 3.45 3.51
CA ALA A 66 6.35 2.95 4.89
C ALA A 66 6.14 4.06 5.92
N PHE A 67 6.72 5.24 5.68
CA PHE A 67 6.56 6.45 6.48
C PHE A 67 5.30 7.27 6.11
N GLY A 68 4.41 6.73 5.27
CA GLY A 68 3.09 7.32 4.96
C GLY A 68 3.02 8.10 3.64
N GLY A 69 4.14 8.29 2.94
CA GLY A 69 4.19 8.76 1.55
C GLY A 69 3.90 10.23 1.30
N ARG A 70 3.47 11.00 2.31
CA ARG A 70 3.16 12.43 2.17
C ARG A 70 3.85 13.25 3.24
N GLY A 71 4.64 14.23 2.81
CA GLY A 71 5.34 15.15 3.69
C GLY A 71 6.31 14.43 4.63
N VAL A 72 6.97 13.38 4.17
CA VAL A 72 7.92 12.64 5.00
C VAL A 72 9.23 13.41 5.07
N GLY A 73 9.76 13.65 6.27
CA GLY A 73 11.04 14.35 6.44
C GLY A 73 12.20 13.61 5.76
N VAL A 74 13.12 14.36 5.17
CA VAL A 74 14.31 13.82 4.52
C VAL A 74 15.23 13.13 5.54
N GLU A 75 15.44 13.73 6.70
CA GLU A 75 16.37 13.23 7.72
C GLU A 75 15.96 11.85 8.27
N PRO A 76 14.69 11.60 8.66
CA PRO A 76 14.25 10.27 9.05
C PRO A 76 14.39 9.23 7.94
N LEU A 77 14.14 9.60 6.68
CA LEU A 77 14.30 8.68 5.53
C LEU A 77 15.77 8.35 5.29
N ALA A 78 16.63 9.37 5.32
CA ALA A 78 18.07 9.22 5.16
C ALA A 78 18.64 8.29 6.25
N HIS A 79 18.31 8.55 7.52
CA HIS A 79 18.78 7.73 8.64
C HIS A 79 18.26 6.29 8.58
N ALA A 80 17.02 6.08 8.15
CA ALA A 80 16.45 4.74 8.00
C ALA A 80 17.14 3.90 6.91
N LEU A 81 17.62 4.54 5.84
CA LEU A 81 18.21 3.87 4.67
C LEU A 81 19.73 3.73 4.74
N TRP A 82 20.40 4.64 5.45
CA TRP A 82 21.85 4.69 5.66
C TRP A 82 22.16 4.99 7.14
N PRO A 83 21.88 4.04 8.05
CA PRO A 83 22.06 4.25 9.49
C PRO A 83 23.53 4.48 9.88
N ASP A 84 24.46 3.91 9.11
CA ASP A 84 25.90 3.94 9.38
C ASP A 84 26.62 5.13 8.73
N ALA A 85 25.90 6.08 8.13
CA ALA A 85 26.52 7.22 7.46
C ALA A 85 26.85 8.34 8.46
N GLU A 86 28.04 8.91 8.34
CA GLU A 86 28.52 9.98 9.23
C GLU A 86 28.26 11.39 8.65
N GLY A 87 27.99 12.35 9.55
CA GLY A 87 27.71 13.74 9.17
C GLY A 87 26.57 13.84 8.13
N ASP A 88 26.79 14.61 7.08
CA ASP A 88 25.78 14.85 6.03
C ASP A 88 25.72 13.75 4.96
N ALA A 89 26.49 12.65 5.11
CA ALA A 89 26.57 11.60 4.10
C ALA A 89 25.21 10.91 3.86
N ALA A 90 24.38 10.76 4.90
CA ALA A 90 23.05 10.17 4.75
C ALA A 90 22.14 11.02 3.84
N VAL A 91 22.15 12.34 4.03
CA VAL A 91 21.33 13.28 3.26
C VAL A 91 21.86 13.41 1.82
N ASN A 92 23.18 13.46 1.64
CA ASN A 92 23.78 13.44 0.30
C ASN A 92 23.42 12.16 -0.48
N ASN A 93 23.46 11.00 0.19
CA ASN A 93 23.03 9.74 -0.40
C ASN A 93 21.54 9.74 -0.72
N PHE A 94 20.73 10.34 0.15
CA PHE A 94 19.31 10.53 -0.09
C PHE A 94 19.07 11.31 -1.39
N ASP A 95 19.70 12.48 -1.56
CA ASP A 95 19.49 13.34 -2.74
C ASP A 95 19.89 12.65 -4.04
N VAL A 96 21.03 11.96 -4.05
CA VAL A 96 21.50 11.17 -5.20
C VAL A 96 20.49 10.07 -5.56
N ASN A 97 19.98 9.34 -4.57
CA ASN A 97 19.03 8.26 -4.80
C ASN A 97 17.63 8.77 -5.15
N LEU A 98 17.21 9.93 -4.64
CA LEU A 98 15.98 10.59 -5.03
C LEU A 98 16.02 11.02 -6.50
N HIS A 99 17.14 11.60 -6.95
CA HIS A 99 17.34 11.92 -8.36
C HIS A 99 17.27 10.68 -9.25
N ARG A 100 17.92 9.59 -8.85
CA ARG A 100 17.86 8.31 -9.57
C ARG A 100 16.44 7.74 -9.61
N LEU A 101 15.73 7.77 -8.48
CA LEU A 101 14.35 7.30 -8.37
C LEU A 101 13.42 8.09 -9.30
N ARG A 102 13.53 9.43 -9.34
CA ARG A 102 12.76 10.28 -10.25
C ARG A 102 13.02 9.92 -11.72
N ARG A 103 14.29 9.70 -12.10
CA ARG A 103 14.64 9.25 -13.46
C ARG A 103 14.12 7.85 -13.77
N LEU A 104 14.15 6.96 -12.79
CA LEU A 104 13.68 5.57 -12.93
C LEU A 104 12.17 5.52 -13.17
N ILE A 105 11.39 6.32 -12.43
CA ILE A 105 9.94 6.40 -12.62
C ILE A 105 9.60 7.14 -13.91
N GLY A 106 10.35 8.20 -14.25
CA GLY A 106 10.18 8.92 -15.52
C GLY A 106 8.90 9.73 -15.65
N VAL A 107 8.15 9.92 -14.56
CA VAL A 107 6.94 10.75 -14.51
C VAL A 107 7.24 12.02 -13.72
N ALA A 108 7.20 13.18 -14.38
CA ALA A 108 7.44 14.46 -13.73
C ALA A 108 6.39 14.73 -12.64
N GLY A 109 6.82 15.32 -11.52
CA GLY A 109 5.93 15.66 -10.40
C GLY A 109 5.47 14.50 -9.53
N VAL A 110 5.73 13.23 -9.90
CA VAL A 110 5.28 12.07 -9.10
C VAL A 110 5.90 12.04 -7.71
N ILE A 111 7.15 12.51 -7.56
CA ILE A 111 7.82 12.68 -6.27
C ILE A 111 8.25 14.13 -6.11
N THR A 112 7.62 14.84 -5.19
CA THR A 112 7.87 16.26 -4.90
C THR A 112 8.67 16.43 -3.63
N THR A 113 9.39 17.55 -3.55
CA THR A 113 10.18 17.97 -2.39
C THR A 113 9.81 19.40 -2.05
N ASP A 114 9.50 19.65 -0.78
CA ASP A 114 9.17 20.98 -0.25
C ASP A 114 9.59 21.08 1.22
N GLY A 115 10.32 22.14 1.59
CA GLY A 115 10.74 22.39 2.98
C GLY A 115 11.39 21.21 3.70
N GLY A 116 12.33 20.49 3.08
CA GLY A 116 12.98 19.31 3.68
C GLY A 116 12.07 18.08 3.81
N ARG A 117 10.95 18.07 3.10
CA ARG A 117 9.98 16.97 3.09
C ARG A 117 9.76 16.44 1.69
N VAL A 118 9.45 15.15 1.60
CA VAL A 118 9.25 14.42 0.34
C VAL A 118 7.86 13.81 0.32
N SER A 119 7.19 13.92 -0.82
CA SER A 119 5.85 13.36 -1.02
C SER A 119 5.79 12.60 -2.32
N LEU A 120 5.02 11.51 -2.33
CA LEU A 120 4.53 10.88 -3.54
C LEU A 120 3.16 11.49 -3.88
N ASP A 121 3.03 12.03 -5.07
CA ASP A 121 1.81 12.71 -5.51
C ASP A 121 0.68 11.71 -5.75
N SER A 122 -0.34 11.75 -4.88
CA SER A 122 -1.51 10.87 -4.96
C SER A 122 -2.43 11.09 -6.16
N THR A 123 -2.23 12.15 -6.93
CA THR A 123 -2.91 12.38 -8.22
C THR A 123 -2.22 11.62 -9.35
N LEU A 124 -0.90 11.41 -9.27
CA LEU A 124 -0.09 10.73 -10.29
C LEU A 124 0.23 9.27 -9.94
N ALA A 125 0.26 8.93 -8.65
CA ALA A 125 0.62 7.62 -8.15
C ALA A 125 -0.50 6.97 -7.34
N TRP A 126 -0.78 5.72 -7.69
CA TRP A 126 -1.60 4.80 -6.91
C TRP A 126 -0.72 3.83 -6.12
N VAL A 127 -1.08 3.57 -4.87
CA VAL A 127 -0.40 2.57 -4.02
C VAL A 127 -1.44 1.67 -3.36
N ASP A 128 -1.26 0.36 -3.48
CA ASP A 128 -2.20 -0.66 -2.99
C ASP A 128 -2.41 -0.61 -1.47
N VAL A 129 -1.36 -0.36 -0.68
CA VAL A 129 -1.48 -0.24 0.79
C VAL A 129 -2.40 0.91 1.20
N TRP A 130 -2.36 2.04 0.49
CA TRP A 130 -3.26 3.16 0.78
C TRP A 130 -4.68 2.88 0.34
N ALA A 131 -4.87 2.14 -0.75
CA ALA A 131 -6.20 1.70 -1.17
C ALA A 131 -6.81 0.73 -0.15
N PHE A 132 -6.02 -0.23 0.33
CA PHE A 132 -6.37 -1.14 1.40
C PHE A 132 -6.77 -0.38 2.68
N GLU A 133 -5.93 0.54 3.16
CA GLU A 133 -6.23 1.31 4.37
C GLU A 133 -7.49 2.17 4.24
N ARG A 134 -7.73 2.77 3.06
CA ARG A 134 -8.96 3.54 2.80
C ARG A 134 -10.22 2.67 2.87
N LEU A 135 -10.19 1.47 2.31
CA LEU A 135 -11.32 0.55 2.36
C LEU A 135 -11.62 0.07 3.78
N LEU A 136 -10.59 -0.23 4.57
CA LEU A 136 -10.75 -0.57 5.98
C LEU A 136 -11.33 0.60 6.79
N ASN A 137 -10.82 1.82 6.60
CA ASN A 137 -11.32 3.01 7.28
C ASN A 137 -12.79 3.32 6.92
N GLU A 138 -13.19 3.13 5.66
CA GLU A 138 -14.58 3.30 5.24
C GLU A 138 -15.48 2.24 5.88
N THR A 139 -14.98 1.01 6.00
CA THR A 139 -15.69 -0.08 6.69
C THR A 139 -15.96 0.28 8.16
N ASP A 140 -14.94 0.78 8.88
CA ASP A 140 -15.10 1.25 10.27
C ASP A 140 -16.15 2.33 10.38
N ARG A 141 -16.09 3.32 9.48
CA ARG A 141 -17.03 4.43 9.46
C ARG A 141 -18.47 3.94 9.30
N LEU A 142 -18.70 2.97 8.40
CA LEU A 142 -20.04 2.42 8.16
C LEU A 142 -20.55 1.59 9.36
N LEU A 143 -19.68 0.82 10.01
CA LEU A 143 -20.03 0.09 11.23
C LEU A 143 -20.40 1.05 12.37
N LEU A 144 -19.64 2.12 12.54
CA LEU A 144 -19.89 3.16 13.54
C LEU A 144 -21.24 3.85 13.30
N LEU A 145 -21.53 4.25 12.05
CA LEU A 145 -22.81 4.86 11.67
C LEU A 145 -24.00 3.92 11.90
N SER A 146 -23.78 2.62 11.73
CA SER A 146 -24.78 1.58 11.98
C SER A 146 -24.88 1.21 13.48
N ARG A 147 -24.08 1.86 14.34
CA ARG A 147 -23.94 1.55 15.78
C ARG A 147 -23.69 0.06 16.06
N GLY A 148 -22.95 -0.61 15.18
CA GLY A 148 -22.68 -2.05 15.29
C GLY A 148 -23.91 -2.96 15.20
N ARG A 149 -25.05 -2.46 14.68
CA ARG A 149 -26.31 -3.22 14.63
C ARG A 149 -26.47 -4.12 13.41
N ALA A 150 -25.64 -3.96 12.39
CA ALA A 150 -25.69 -4.82 11.21
C ALA A 150 -24.44 -4.67 10.37
N VAL A 151 -23.95 -5.79 9.84
CA VAL A 151 -23.03 -5.79 8.72
C VAL A 151 -23.85 -5.57 7.44
N SER A 152 -23.78 -4.39 6.86
CA SER A 152 -24.45 -4.12 5.58
C SER A 152 -23.75 -4.85 4.43
N LYS A 153 -24.48 -5.13 3.34
CA LYS A 153 -23.88 -5.66 2.09
C LYS A 153 -22.73 -4.77 1.58
N ARG A 154 -22.79 -3.46 1.85
CA ARG A 154 -21.72 -2.52 1.50
C ARG A 154 -20.45 -2.77 2.32
N VAL A 155 -20.57 -3.03 3.63
CA VAL A 155 -19.43 -3.40 4.49
C VAL A 155 -18.79 -4.70 3.99
N GLU A 156 -19.61 -5.73 3.73
CA GLU A 156 -19.12 -6.99 3.15
C GLU A 156 -18.33 -6.77 1.87
N HIS A 157 -18.89 -5.94 0.96
CA HIS A 157 -18.27 -5.66 -0.32
C HIS A 157 -16.93 -4.92 -0.20
N LEU A 158 -16.85 -3.89 0.65
CA LEU A 158 -15.61 -3.14 0.89
C LEU A 158 -14.55 -4.01 1.55
N PHE A 159 -14.95 -4.86 2.48
CA PHE A 159 -14.03 -5.79 3.13
C PHE A 159 -13.49 -6.83 2.16
N ASP A 160 -14.35 -7.41 1.31
CA ASP A 160 -13.93 -8.33 0.24
C ASP A 160 -12.95 -7.65 -0.72
N GLN A 161 -13.20 -6.39 -1.11
CA GLN A 161 -12.28 -5.60 -1.92
C GLN A 161 -10.93 -5.38 -1.21
N ALA A 162 -10.94 -5.05 0.08
CA ALA A 162 -9.71 -4.83 0.84
C ALA A 162 -8.82 -6.09 0.82
N LEU A 163 -9.43 -7.27 1.00
CA LEU A 163 -8.71 -8.55 0.94
C LEU A 163 -8.15 -8.87 -0.45
N THR A 164 -8.70 -8.33 -1.54
CA THR A 164 -8.07 -8.48 -2.87
C THR A 164 -6.71 -7.78 -2.97
N PHE A 165 -6.48 -6.74 -2.16
CA PHE A 165 -5.19 -6.06 -2.07
C PHE A 165 -4.22 -6.78 -1.13
N TYR A 166 -4.71 -7.26 0.01
CA TYR A 166 -3.89 -7.91 1.04
C TYR A 166 -3.63 -9.39 0.68
N GLN A 167 -2.72 -9.64 -0.26
CA GLN A 167 -2.32 -11.01 -0.63
C GLN A 167 -1.34 -11.62 0.38
N ASP A 168 -0.47 -10.78 0.94
CA ASP A 168 0.54 -11.10 1.94
C ASP A 168 0.96 -9.77 2.60
N GLY A 169 1.83 -9.83 3.61
CA GLY A 169 2.29 -8.66 4.35
C GLY A 169 2.94 -7.58 3.48
N PHE A 170 3.02 -6.37 4.03
CA PHE A 170 3.71 -5.26 3.38
C PHE A 170 5.18 -5.63 3.08
N LEU A 171 5.55 -5.58 1.80
CA LEU A 171 6.84 -5.97 1.24
C LEU A 171 7.27 -7.39 1.64
N ALA A 172 6.33 -8.35 1.67
CA ALA A 172 6.57 -9.70 2.21
C ALA A 172 7.79 -10.43 1.63
N ARG A 173 8.17 -10.11 0.38
CA ARG A 173 9.34 -10.71 -0.30
C ARG A 173 10.63 -9.91 -0.17
N GLU A 174 10.58 -8.74 0.46
CA GLU A 174 11.74 -7.91 0.73
C GLU A 174 12.34 -8.23 2.11
N PRO A 175 13.65 -8.01 2.32
CA PRO A 175 14.27 -8.16 3.62
C PRO A 175 13.56 -7.32 4.69
N VAL A 176 13.40 -7.89 5.89
CA VAL A 176 12.88 -7.15 7.03
C VAL A 176 13.88 -6.08 7.45
N ARG A 177 13.39 -4.86 7.60
CA ARG A 177 14.12 -3.68 8.07
C ARG A 177 13.29 -3.00 9.15
N PRO A 178 13.90 -2.29 10.12
CA PRO A 178 13.13 -1.60 11.16
C PRO A 178 12.04 -0.68 10.61
N TRP A 179 12.32 0.04 9.51
CA TRP A 179 11.38 0.97 8.89
C TRP A 179 10.21 0.29 8.14
N ASN A 180 10.34 -0.97 7.69
CA ASN A 180 9.21 -1.69 7.07
C ASN A 180 8.43 -2.57 8.04
N LEU A 181 9.07 -3.02 9.12
CA LEU A 181 8.46 -3.91 10.11
C LEU A 181 7.27 -3.25 10.79
N SER A 182 7.43 -2.00 11.24
CA SER A 182 6.36 -1.26 11.93
C SER A 182 5.09 -1.13 11.08
N LEU A 183 5.23 -0.83 9.79
CA LEU A 183 4.06 -0.76 8.90
C LEU A 183 3.44 -2.15 8.69
N ARG A 184 4.28 -3.18 8.48
CA ARG A 184 3.81 -4.56 8.29
C ARG A 184 2.96 -5.05 9.46
N GLU A 185 3.45 -4.87 10.68
CA GLU A 185 2.73 -5.28 11.90
C GLU A 185 1.48 -4.44 12.15
N ARG A 186 1.55 -3.13 11.89
CA ARG A 186 0.39 -2.23 12.01
C ARG A 186 -0.74 -2.64 11.07
N LEU A 187 -0.42 -2.99 9.82
CA LEU A 187 -1.42 -3.44 8.83
C LEU A 187 -2.01 -4.80 9.19
N ARG A 188 -1.18 -5.75 9.63
CA ARG A 188 -1.64 -7.07 10.11
C ARG A 188 -2.59 -6.90 11.30
N SER A 189 -2.18 -6.13 12.30
CA SER A 189 -2.99 -5.86 13.50
C SER A 189 -4.29 -5.14 13.16
N LYS A 190 -4.27 -4.22 12.20
CA LYS A 190 -5.47 -3.55 11.70
C LYS A 190 -6.42 -4.54 11.02
N LEU A 191 -5.92 -5.40 10.14
CA LEU A 191 -6.73 -6.40 9.46
C LEU A 191 -7.40 -7.37 10.45
N LEU A 192 -6.64 -7.90 11.40
CA LEU A 192 -7.15 -8.85 12.40
C LEU A 192 -8.24 -8.20 13.28
N ARG A 193 -8.05 -6.95 13.70
CA ARG A 193 -9.09 -6.21 14.42
C ARG A 193 -10.36 -6.02 13.59
N HIS A 194 -10.24 -5.64 12.31
CA HIS A 194 -11.40 -5.53 11.41
C HIS A 194 -12.16 -6.84 11.28
N ILE A 195 -11.44 -7.96 11.15
CA ILE A 195 -12.06 -9.29 11.07
C ILE A 195 -12.84 -9.61 12.34
N ALA A 196 -12.24 -9.33 13.51
CA ALA A 196 -12.88 -9.52 14.79
C ALA A 196 -14.13 -8.63 14.94
N ASP A 197 -14.01 -7.33 14.64
CA ASP A 197 -15.10 -6.36 14.81
C ASP A 197 -16.29 -6.67 13.89
N ILE A 198 -16.04 -6.96 12.60
CA ILE A 198 -17.11 -7.31 11.65
C ILE A 198 -17.72 -8.67 12.02
N GLY A 199 -16.90 -9.63 12.47
CA GLY A 199 -17.35 -10.93 12.94
C GLY A 199 -18.29 -10.80 14.14
N GLN A 200 -17.89 -10.04 15.16
CA GLN A 200 -18.68 -9.79 16.37
C GLN A 200 -20.02 -9.15 16.03
N VAL A 201 -20.03 -8.12 15.16
CA VAL A 201 -21.28 -7.49 14.70
C VAL A 201 -22.17 -8.50 13.96
N ALA A 202 -21.61 -9.43 13.21
CA ALA A 202 -22.42 -10.48 12.58
C ALA A 202 -22.99 -11.48 13.60
N GLU A 203 -22.21 -11.87 14.63
CA GLU A 203 -22.64 -12.77 15.70
C GLU A 203 -23.75 -12.16 16.57
N ASP A 204 -23.56 -10.92 17.03
CA ASP A 204 -24.52 -10.21 17.89
C ASP A 204 -25.89 -10.06 17.21
N ASN A 205 -25.93 -10.09 15.88
CA ASN A 205 -27.15 -9.98 15.07
C ASN A 205 -27.63 -11.33 14.51
N GLY A 206 -27.10 -12.45 14.99
CA GLY A 206 -27.53 -13.80 14.61
C GLY A 206 -27.11 -14.24 13.20
N HIS A 207 -26.22 -13.52 12.54
CA HIS A 207 -25.71 -13.82 11.20
C HIS A 207 -24.48 -14.75 11.24
N TRP A 208 -24.60 -15.91 11.89
CA TRP A 208 -23.51 -16.85 12.14
C TRP A 208 -22.73 -17.28 10.89
N ARG A 209 -23.43 -17.45 9.75
CA ARG A 209 -22.78 -17.81 8.47
C ARG A 209 -21.83 -16.71 7.98
N SER A 210 -22.20 -15.45 8.16
CA SER A 210 -21.35 -14.32 7.80
C SER A 210 -20.16 -14.20 8.77
N ALA A 211 -20.39 -14.38 10.07
CA ALA A 211 -19.31 -14.38 11.08
C ALA A 211 -18.22 -15.41 10.77
N ILE A 212 -18.61 -16.68 10.54
CA ILE A 212 -17.70 -17.76 10.14
C ILE A 212 -16.93 -17.41 8.86
N ARG A 213 -17.60 -16.78 7.89
CA ARG A 213 -16.97 -16.33 6.64
C ARG A 213 -15.90 -15.27 6.90
N PHE A 214 -16.09 -14.37 7.85
CA PHE A 214 -15.09 -13.35 8.22
C PHE A 214 -13.90 -13.95 8.96
N TYR A 215 -14.15 -14.78 9.99
CA TYR A 215 -13.06 -15.38 10.77
C TYR A 215 -12.16 -16.30 9.95
N ARG A 216 -12.69 -16.98 8.93
CA ARG A 216 -11.89 -17.81 8.00
C ARG A 216 -10.93 -17.01 7.12
N LYS A 217 -11.02 -15.68 7.10
CA LYS A 217 -10.17 -14.79 6.29
C LYS A 217 -9.01 -14.17 7.08
N GLY A 218 -8.89 -14.48 8.37
CA GLY A 218 -7.81 -14.01 9.27
C GLY A 218 -6.64 -14.96 9.38
#